data_AF-A0A0S8JP87-F1
#
_entry.id   AF-A0A0S8JP87-F1
#
_cell.length_a   1.000
_cell.length_b   1.000
_cell.length_c   1.000
_cell.angle_alpha   90.00
_cell.angle_beta   90.00
_cell.angle_gamma   90.00
#
_symmetry.space_group_name_H-M   'P 1'
#
loop_
_entity.id
_entity.type
_entity.pdbx_description
1 polymer ?
#
loop_
_entity_poly.entity_id
_entity_poly.type
_entity_poly.pdbx_seq_one_letter_code
_entity_poly.pdbx_strand_id
1 'polypeptide(L)'
;MNIDGHVHLGRWSDERFFGVEASIDDVERALIGAGLDGAAVTATDLRRNDSVLSSLDRARERGSASEVRVRYWFFPWVDVNDVGMMDFVGHHIDRIDGLKFHSSSTLHSIGLPPQTGAICRMWSSLPSTLSPFCCTAAAGRRWRATNSA
;
A
#
# COMPACT_ATOMS: atom_id res chain seq x y z
N MET A 1 -6.77 16.13 9.36
CA MET A 1 -6.05 14.85 9.31
C MET A 1 -5.90 14.46 7.84
N ASN A 2 -4.68 14.55 7.30
CA ASN A 2 -4.35 14.18 5.93
C ASN A 2 -3.67 12.83 5.92
N ILE A 3 -4.15 11.91 5.09
CA ILE A 3 -3.71 10.50 5.11
C ILE A 3 -3.38 10.09 3.67
N ASP A 4 -2.27 9.37 3.50
CA ASP A 4 -2.03 8.61 2.27
C ASP A 4 -2.88 7.32 2.28
N GLY A 5 -3.78 7.19 1.33
CA GLY A 5 -4.68 6.04 1.24
C GLY A 5 -4.01 4.73 0.80
N HIS A 6 -2.75 4.76 0.33
CA HIS A 6 -2.09 3.57 -0.19
C HIS A 6 -0.56 3.68 -0.23
N VAL A 7 0.11 3.05 0.74
CA VAL A 7 1.58 2.97 0.83
C VAL A 7 2.03 1.51 0.90
N HIS A 8 3.13 1.21 0.20
CA HIS A 8 3.78 -0.09 0.25
C HIS A 8 5.02 -0.07 1.14
N LEU A 9 5.20 -1.13 1.95
CA LEU A 9 6.43 -1.40 2.69
C LEU A 9 7.09 -2.70 2.24
N GLY A 10 8.41 -2.70 2.22
CA GLY A 10 9.26 -3.82 1.83
C GLY A 10 9.88 -3.66 0.44
N ARG A 11 10.43 -4.77 -0.07
CA ARG A 11 11.14 -4.84 -1.34
C ARG A 11 10.24 -5.34 -2.45
N TRP A 12 10.36 -4.77 -3.65
CA TRP A 12 9.68 -5.30 -4.83
C TRP A 12 10.44 -6.48 -5.44
N SER A 13 9.72 -7.49 -5.95
CA SER A 13 10.34 -8.67 -6.57
C SER A 13 11.01 -8.36 -7.91
N ASP A 14 10.49 -7.38 -8.64
CA ASP A 14 10.92 -7.05 -9.98
C ASP A 14 12.09 -6.04 -9.98
N GLU A 15 13.18 -6.41 -10.65
CA GLU A 15 14.39 -5.60 -10.80
C GLU A 15 14.17 -4.30 -11.58
N ARG A 16 13.07 -4.15 -12.33
CA ARG A 16 12.69 -2.88 -12.96
C ARG A 16 12.35 -1.79 -11.96
N PHE A 17 12.00 -2.17 -10.72
CA PHE A 17 11.93 -1.25 -9.58
C PHE A 17 13.28 -1.14 -8.85
N PHE A 18 14.38 -1.50 -9.51
CA PHE A 18 15.76 -1.51 -9.02
C PHE A 18 15.98 -2.27 -7.71
N GLY A 19 15.09 -3.21 -7.37
CA GLY A 19 15.11 -3.85 -6.05
C GLY A 19 14.99 -2.85 -4.89
N VAL A 20 14.42 -1.66 -5.15
CA VAL A 20 14.20 -0.63 -4.15
C VAL A 20 13.39 -1.23 -3.01
N GLU A 21 13.77 -0.86 -1.80
CA GLU A 21 13.06 -1.21 -0.59
C GLU A 21 12.46 0.07 -0.01
N ALA A 22 11.16 0.04 0.27
CA ALA A 22 10.50 1.08 1.03
C ALA A 22 10.56 0.69 2.52
N SER A 23 11.52 1.27 3.24
CA SER A 23 11.61 1.12 4.68
C SER A 23 10.58 1.99 5.39
N ILE A 24 10.23 1.63 6.63
CA ILE A 24 9.32 2.44 7.44
C ILE A 24 9.87 3.85 7.70
N ASP A 25 11.18 4.00 7.84
CA ASP A 25 11.82 5.29 8.12
C ASP A 25 11.79 6.20 6.88
N ASP A 26 11.92 5.62 5.68
CA ASP A 26 11.82 6.38 4.42
C ASP A 26 10.38 6.83 4.16
N VAL A 27 9.41 5.96 4.42
CA VAL A 27 7.99 6.30 4.34
C VAL A 27 7.63 7.36 5.36
N GLU A 28 8.04 7.23 6.62
CA GLU A 28 7.77 8.21 7.66
C GLU A 28 8.32 9.58 7.31
N ARG A 29 9.56 9.64 6.83
CA ARG A 29 10.20 10.89 6.36
C ARG A 29 9.41 11.53 5.21
N ALA A 30 8.95 10.73 4.25
CA ALA A 30 8.15 11.21 3.12
C ALA A 30 6.78 11.75 3.56
N LEU A 31 6.09 11.06 4.47
CA LEU A 31 4.80 11.49 5.01
C LEU A 31 4.93 12.79 5.80
N ILE A 32 5.93 12.89 6.68
CA ILE A 32 6.22 14.12 7.44
C ILE A 32 6.56 15.28 6.49
N GLY A 33 7.44 15.05 5.51
CA GLY A 33 7.83 16.05 4.52
C GLY A 33 6.66 16.54 3.65
N ALA A 34 5.64 15.70 3.47
CA ALA A 34 4.41 16.03 2.74
C ALA A 34 3.30 16.64 3.64
N GLY A 35 3.53 16.76 4.95
CA GLY A 35 2.50 17.23 5.89
C GLY A 35 1.33 16.26 6.05
N LEU A 36 1.60 14.96 5.94
CA LEU A 36 0.63 13.88 6.15
C LEU A 36 0.71 13.35 7.58
N ASP A 37 -0.46 13.12 8.16
CA ASP A 37 -0.64 12.64 9.54
C ASP A 37 -0.63 11.10 9.63
N GLY A 38 -0.75 10.41 8.50
CA GLY A 38 -0.82 8.96 8.48
C GLY A 38 -0.87 8.32 7.11
N ALA A 39 -0.86 6.99 7.10
CA ALA A 39 -0.98 6.19 5.88
C ALA A 39 -1.65 4.84 6.11
N ALA A 40 -2.40 4.39 5.11
CA ALA A 40 -2.80 3.00 4.97
C ALA A 40 -1.66 2.22 4.29
N VAL A 41 -1.17 1.20 4.99
CA VAL A 41 0.06 0.48 4.64
C VAL A 41 -0.24 -0.97 4.27
N THR A 42 0.43 -1.46 3.25
CA THR A 42 0.37 -2.86 2.83
C THR A 42 1.75 -3.37 2.39
N ALA A 43 1.92 -4.69 2.27
CA ALA A 43 3.15 -5.27 1.75
C ALA A 43 3.31 -5.00 0.24
N THR A 44 4.54 -5.03 -0.24
CA THR A 44 4.85 -5.15 -1.67
C THR A 44 4.33 -6.48 -2.25
N ASP A 45 4.60 -6.72 -3.53
CA ASP A 45 4.30 -7.95 -4.26
C ASP A 45 4.97 -9.21 -3.69
N LEU A 46 5.98 -9.06 -2.82
CA LEU A 46 6.55 -10.17 -2.05
C LEU A 46 5.68 -10.65 -0.88
N ARG A 47 4.58 -9.94 -0.56
CA ARG A 47 3.54 -10.36 0.41
C ARG A 47 4.06 -10.69 1.81
N ARG A 48 5.17 -10.05 2.24
CA ARG A 48 5.82 -10.30 3.54
C ARG A 48 5.11 -9.58 4.69
N ASN A 49 3.91 -10.01 5.04
CA ASN A 49 3.06 -9.37 6.06
C ASN A 49 3.73 -9.28 7.44
N ASP A 50 4.42 -10.33 7.90
CA ASP A 50 5.13 -10.33 9.19
C ASP A 50 6.21 -9.25 9.28
N SER A 51 6.93 -9.05 8.18
CA SER A 51 8.01 -8.06 8.10
C SER A 51 7.45 -6.63 8.15
N VAL A 52 6.29 -6.41 7.52
CA VAL A 52 5.58 -5.14 7.57
C VAL A 52 5.07 -4.87 8.99
N LEU A 53 4.35 -5.82 9.57
CA LEU A 53 3.80 -5.69 10.92
C LEU A 53 4.91 -5.40 11.95
N SER A 54 5.99 -6.18 11.92
CA SER A 54 7.16 -5.98 12.79
C SER A 54 7.83 -4.62 12.61
N SER A 55 7.77 -4.02 11.42
CA SER A 55 8.31 -2.68 11.17
C SER A 55 7.39 -1.59 11.71
N LEU A 56 6.07 -1.79 11.61
CA LEU A 56 5.07 -0.91 12.21
C LEU A 56 5.14 -0.93 13.73
N ASP A 57 5.36 -2.08 14.35
CA ASP A 57 5.53 -2.18 15.81
C ASP A 57 6.75 -1.42 16.28
N ARG A 58 7.90 -1.60 15.60
CA ARG A 58 9.12 -0.83 15.89
C ARG A 58 8.88 0.68 15.75
N ALA A 59 8.12 1.12 14.75
CA ALA A 59 7.74 2.53 14.63
C ALA A 59 6.83 3.00 15.78
N ARG A 60 5.88 2.16 16.22
CA ARG A 60 4.99 2.46 17.35
C ARG A 60 5.75 2.55 18.67
N GLU A 61 6.69 1.64 18.91
CA GLU A 61 7.53 1.56 20.11
C GLU A 61 8.52 2.72 20.22
N ARG A 62 9.07 3.19 19.08
CA ARG A 62 10.05 4.28 19.04
C ARG A 62 9.55 5.62 19.57
N GLY A 63 8.25 5.78 19.81
CA GLY A 63 7.68 6.87 20.62
C GLY A 63 8.30 8.26 20.40
N SER A 64 7.87 8.97 19.33
CA SER A 64 7.96 10.43 19.12
C SER A 64 9.10 11.18 19.84
N ALA A 65 10.30 11.18 19.26
CA ALA A 65 11.26 12.27 19.49
C ALA A 65 10.87 13.56 18.73
N SER A 66 9.90 13.46 17.81
CA SER A 66 9.31 14.55 17.03
C SER A 66 7.86 14.76 17.48
N GLU A 67 7.41 16.01 17.59
CA GLU A 67 6.02 16.37 17.97
C GLU A 67 4.95 15.80 17.02
N VAL A 68 5.34 15.28 15.84
CA VAL A 68 4.42 14.68 14.86
C VAL A 68 4.60 13.16 14.83
N ARG A 69 3.59 12.44 15.33
CA ARG A 69 3.52 10.97 15.24
C ARG A 69 2.67 10.57 14.04
N VAL A 70 3.30 9.96 13.02
CA VAL A 70 2.58 9.40 11.88
C VAL A 70 1.77 8.18 12.33
N ARG A 71 0.48 8.15 11.96
CA ARG A 71 -0.40 7.00 12.24
C ARG A 71 -0.42 6.03 11.06
N TYR A 72 -0.24 4.75 11.35
CA TYR A 72 -0.30 3.69 10.34
C TYR A 72 -1.49 2.77 10.58
N TRP A 73 -2.23 2.50 9.50
CA TRP A 73 -3.26 1.47 9.45
C TRP A 73 -2.79 0.34 8.53
N PHE A 74 -2.78 -0.88 9.03
CA PHE A 74 -2.19 -2.01 8.33
C PHE A 74 -3.23 -2.89 7.63
N PHE A 75 -3.04 -3.06 6.33
CA PHE A 75 -3.86 -3.91 5.47
C PHE A 75 -2.99 -5.02 4.89
N PRO A 76 -2.85 -6.18 5.56
CA PRO A 76 -2.09 -7.30 5.04
C PRO A 76 -2.59 -7.74 3.67
N TRP A 77 -1.66 -8.22 2.86
CA TRP A 77 -1.99 -8.91 1.63
C TRP A 77 -2.58 -10.27 1.96
N VAL A 78 -3.76 -10.57 1.43
CA VAL A 78 -4.44 -11.86 1.68
C VAL A 78 -4.76 -12.57 0.38
N ASP A 79 -4.40 -13.85 0.36
CA ASP A 79 -4.94 -14.86 -0.53
C ASP A 79 -5.74 -15.85 0.33
N VAL A 80 -7.06 -15.91 0.13
CA VAL A 80 -7.95 -16.75 0.95
C VAL A 80 -7.69 -18.25 0.78
N ASN A 81 -6.98 -18.63 -0.29
CA ASN A 81 -6.60 -20.01 -0.54
C ASN A 81 -5.22 -20.35 0.04
N ASP A 82 -4.49 -19.37 0.58
CA ASP A 82 -3.18 -19.57 1.22
C ASP A 82 -3.39 -19.73 2.74
N VAL A 83 -3.23 -20.96 3.23
CA VAL A 83 -3.38 -21.31 4.64
C VAL A 83 -2.44 -20.47 5.53
N GLY A 84 -1.21 -20.22 5.09
CA GLY A 84 -0.26 -19.43 5.87
C GLY A 84 -0.68 -17.98 6.02
N MET A 85 -1.31 -17.38 5.00
CA MET A 85 -1.86 -16.04 5.09
C MET A 85 -3.11 -15.97 5.97
N MET A 86 -3.97 -17.00 5.91
CA MET A 86 -5.14 -17.06 6.76
C MET A 86 -4.77 -17.27 8.23
N ASP A 87 -3.75 -18.08 8.50
CA ASP A 87 -3.18 -18.24 9.84
C ASP A 87 -2.58 -16.92 10.35
N PHE A 88 -1.84 -16.19 9.50
CA PHE A 88 -1.35 -14.85 9.85
C PHE A 88 -2.49 -13.91 10.26
N VAL A 89 -3.57 -13.87 9.47
CA VAL A 89 -4.75 -13.03 9.78
C VAL A 89 -5.38 -13.47 11.10
N GLY A 90 -5.53 -14.77 11.33
CA GLY A 90 -6.09 -15.30 12.59
C GLY A 90 -5.26 -14.93 13.82
N HIS A 91 -3.93 -15.02 13.73
CA HIS A 91 -3.02 -14.68 14.84
C HIS A 91 -2.87 -13.19 15.12
N HIS A 92 -3.24 -12.32 14.18
CA HIS A 92 -2.99 -10.88 14.25
C HIS A 92 -4.23 -10.02 14.00
N ILE A 93 -5.43 -10.59 14.12
CA ILE A 93 -6.69 -9.89 13.81
C ILE A 93 -6.89 -8.60 14.62
N ASP A 94 -6.33 -8.53 15.82
CA ASP A 94 -6.36 -7.37 16.73
C ASP A 94 -5.35 -6.27 16.35
N ARG A 95 -4.50 -6.53 15.36
CA ARG A 95 -3.36 -5.68 14.97
C ARG A 95 -3.41 -5.21 13.52
N ILE A 96 -4.43 -5.63 12.78
CA ILE A 96 -4.69 -5.26 11.39
C ILE A 96 -5.96 -4.41 11.32
N ASP A 97 -6.02 -3.49 10.36
CA ASP A 97 -7.10 -2.51 10.22
C ASP A 97 -8.05 -2.81 9.05
N GLY A 98 -7.72 -3.84 8.27
CA GLY A 98 -8.53 -4.36 7.17
C GLY A 98 -7.72 -5.34 6.32
N LEU A 99 -8.27 -5.82 5.22
CA LEU A 99 -7.60 -6.80 4.35
C LEU A 99 -7.45 -6.26 2.93
N LYS A 100 -6.30 -6.51 2.31
CA LYS A 100 -6.06 -6.24 0.89
C LYS A 100 -6.13 -7.53 0.09
N PHE A 101 -7.12 -7.61 -0.80
CA PHE A 101 -7.27 -8.72 -1.74
C PHE A 101 -6.70 -8.35 -3.11
N HIS A 102 -5.95 -9.26 -3.73
CA HIS A 102 -5.52 -9.10 -5.12
C HIS A 102 -6.22 -10.14 -6.01
N SER A 103 -6.85 -9.66 -7.07
CA SER A 103 -7.72 -10.44 -7.97
C SER A 103 -7.02 -11.53 -8.78
N SER A 104 -5.68 -11.53 -8.81
CA SER A 104 -4.87 -12.51 -9.54
C SER A 104 -4.89 -13.92 -8.94
N SER A 105 -5.41 -14.08 -7.71
CA SER A 105 -5.46 -15.38 -7.02
C SER A 105 -6.82 -16.09 -7.10
N THR A 106 -7.87 -15.48 -7.66
CA THR A 106 -9.25 -16.00 -7.46
C THR A 106 -10.15 -15.95 -8.71
N LEU A 107 -9.74 -15.35 -9.83
CA LEU A 107 -10.65 -15.18 -10.97
C LEU A 107 -10.67 -16.32 -12.00
N HIS A 108 -10.27 -17.54 -11.65
CA HIS A 108 -10.54 -18.72 -12.49
C HIS A 108 -11.75 -19.56 -12.05
N SER A 109 -12.28 -19.35 -10.85
CA SER A 109 -13.38 -20.17 -10.30
C SER A 109 -14.75 -19.48 -10.25
N ILE A 110 -14.87 -18.21 -10.68
CA ILE A 110 -16.14 -17.45 -10.58
C ILE A 110 -16.55 -16.65 -11.82
N GLY A 111 -15.85 -16.77 -12.95
CA GLY A 111 -16.32 -16.21 -14.24
C GLY A 111 -16.51 -14.69 -14.28
N LEU A 112 -15.86 -13.94 -13.38
CA LEU A 112 -15.84 -12.47 -13.41
C LEU A 112 -14.61 -11.97 -14.18
N PRO A 113 -14.72 -10.86 -14.93
CA PRO A 113 -13.58 -10.31 -15.66
C PRO A 113 -12.47 -9.83 -14.72
N PRO A 114 -11.19 -9.89 -15.14
CA PRO A 114 -10.05 -9.45 -14.34
C PRO A 114 -10.20 -7.98 -13.97
N GLN A 115 -10.51 -7.70 -12.70
CA GLN A 115 -10.48 -6.35 -12.16
C GLN A 115 -9.10 -6.07 -11.61
N THR A 116 -8.42 -5.06 -12.12
CA THR A 116 -7.21 -4.48 -11.55
C THR A 116 -7.50 -4.05 -10.10
N GLY A 117 -6.83 -4.67 -9.13
CA GLY A 117 -6.70 -4.25 -7.72
C GLY A 117 -7.94 -3.59 -7.08
N ALA A 118 -8.89 -4.38 -6.57
CA ALA A 118 -9.97 -3.87 -5.74
C ALA A 118 -9.51 -3.77 -4.27
N ILE A 119 -9.23 -2.55 -3.80
CA ILE A 119 -9.35 -2.25 -2.37
C ILE A 119 -10.86 -2.27 -2.07
N CYS A 120 -11.33 -3.25 -1.30
CA CYS A 120 -12.72 -3.24 -0.86
C CYS A 120 -12.95 -1.99 -0.01
N ARG A 121 -13.72 -1.05 -0.56
CA ARG A 121 -14.19 0.17 0.09
C ARG A 121 -15.05 -0.19 1.30
N MET A 122 -14.61 0.23 2.49
CA MET A 122 -15.52 0.49 3.61
C MET A 122 -15.30 1.88 4.19
N TRP A 123 -15.18 2.91 3.33
CA TRP A 123 -15.24 4.32 3.74
C TRP A 123 -16.15 5.07 2.76
N SER A 124 -17.46 5.05 3.04
CA SER A 124 -18.45 5.86 2.33
C SER A 124 -18.52 7.24 2.98
N SER A 125 -17.73 8.20 2.47
CA SER A 125 -18.09 9.63 2.34
C SER A 125 -16.85 10.54 2.25
N LEU A 126 -16.25 10.71 1.07
CA LEU A 126 -15.46 11.91 0.75
C LEU A 126 -15.63 12.28 -0.74
N PRO A 127 -15.73 13.59 -1.07
CA PRO A 127 -16.11 14.05 -2.39
C PRO A 127 -15.03 13.85 -3.45
N SER A 128 -15.51 13.61 -4.66
CA SER A 128 -14.79 13.27 -5.88
C SER A 128 -14.05 14.46 -6.49
N THR A 129 -12.94 14.87 -5.89
CA THR A 129 -11.96 15.75 -6.54
C THR A 129 -10.60 15.50 -5.90
N LEU A 130 -9.73 14.79 -6.63
CA LEU A 130 -8.25 14.68 -6.50
C LEU A 130 -7.78 13.23 -6.71
N SER A 131 -7.81 12.81 -7.98
CA SER A 131 -6.83 11.90 -8.57
C SER A 131 -6.53 12.50 -9.95
N PRO A 132 -5.25 12.76 -10.30
CA PRO A 132 -4.37 11.67 -10.68
C PRO A 132 -2.89 11.88 -10.27
N PHE A 133 -2.35 10.98 -9.47
CA PHE A 133 -0.92 10.63 -9.55
C PHE A 133 -0.84 9.10 -9.54
N CYS A 134 -1.16 8.53 -10.70
CA CYS A 134 -0.84 7.16 -11.03
C CYS A 134 0.63 7.14 -11.47
N CYS A 135 1.46 6.31 -10.84
CA CYS A 135 2.87 6.15 -11.15
C CYS A 135 3.09 5.94 -12.65
N THR A 136 3.67 6.93 -13.32
CA THR A 136 4.28 6.76 -14.64
C THR A 136 5.78 6.55 -14.43
N ALA A 137 6.25 5.30 -14.51
CA ALA A 137 7.67 4.99 -14.65
C ALA A 137 7.98 4.77 -16.13
N ALA A 138 8.71 5.73 -16.70
CA ALA A 138 9.58 5.68 -17.88
C ALA A 138 9.33 4.59 -18.96
N ALA A 139 8.71 5.00 -20.07
CA ALA A 139 9.11 4.54 -21.40
C ALA A 139 9.22 5.77 -22.31
N GLY A 140 10.46 6.19 -22.57
CA GLY A 140 10.75 7.29 -23.48
C GLY A 140 10.27 6.99 -24.89
N ARG A 141 9.37 7.82 -25.41
CA ARG A 141 9.27 8.15 -26.84
C ARG A 141 8.62 9.52 -26.97
N ARG A 142 9.38 10.48 -27.49
CA ARG A 142 8.93 11.85 -27.80
C ARG A 142 7.72 11.80 -28.73
N TRP A 143 6.66 12.52 -28.38
CA TRP A 143 5.68 13.00 -29.34
C TRP A 143 5.61 14.53 -29.25
N ARG A 144 5.91 15.19 -30.37
CA ARG A 144 5.77 16.64 -30.55
C ARG A 144 4.26 16.95 -30.64
N ALA A 145 3.82 17.97 -29.90
CA ALA A 145 2.55 18.61 -30.15
C ALA A 145 2.66 19.48 -31.42
N THR A 146 1.82 19.24 -32.42
CA THR A 146 1.47 20.26 -33.41
C THR A 146 0.19 20.93 -32.96
N ASN A 147 0.30 22.19 -32.54
CA ASN A 147 -0.84 23.09 -32.37
C ASN A 147 -1.29 23.61 -33.74
N SER A 148 -2.60 23.69 -33.96
CA SER A 148 -3.34 24.77 -34.65
C SER A 148 -4.82 24.47 -34.36
N ALA A 149 -5.48 25.28 -33.53
CA ALA A 149 -6.22 26.50 -33.89
C ALA A 149 -7.60 26.16 -34.47
#